data_AF-A0A8R1I7Q9-F1
#
_entry.id   AF-A0A8R1I7Q9-F1
#
_cell.length_a   1.000
_cell.length_b   1.000
_cell.length_c   1.000
_cell.angle_alpha   90.00
_cell.angle_beta   90.00
_cell.angle_gamma   90.00
#
_symmetry.space_group_name_H-M   'P 1'
#
loop_
_entity.id
_entity.type
_entity.pdbx_description
1 polymer ?
#
loop_
_entity_poly.entity_id
_entity_poly.type
_entity_poly.pdbx_seq_one_letter_code
_entity_poly.pdbx_strand_id
1 'polypeptide(L)'
;MPYQNCSGVGRAGERGTGYGGGGGELGSVQSKVLAGRRLFGEWEEKINAIELISQTMPDKDEENAPCQLYRFGNITAIKKLDEGSRKRVGFKVNVHIYATSTPFFTYQRKLEQPEDMCPFSDDPPMFGDASFSLGYISDQTYYGVNISMYKDEWIFQYFTSKCSRTSTLFVRCQVAVCLELRWFTKPPYMNNQANASMLCKEKNGLGLTGNYNADEYSWMASEATPKKAQAAGIPDYEVGKGIWFWVDGKSVKRLKQFVMEDDTHGGTSAYPWWTNQPDGADVLFCLYMLYRQNYIDDIWCADTDRYRGGVCRTQIITTDS
;
A
#
# COMPACT_ATOMS: atom_id res chain seq x y z
N MET A 1 -0.93 1.23 -19.98
CA MET A 1 -1.40 2.45 -19.29
C MET A 1 -0.22 2.94 -18.45
N PRO A 2 0.17 4.23 -18.51
CA PRO A 2 1.24 4.72 -17.65
C PRO A 2 0.65 4.96 -16.25
N TYR A 3 1.13 4.22 -15.25
CA TYR A 3 0.76 4.45 -13.86
C TYR A 3 1.33 5.80 -13.39
N GLN A 4 0.48 6.63 -12.79
CA GLN A 4 0.88 7.90 -12.19
C GLN A 4 1.87 7.65 -11.04
N ASN A 5 3.01 8.31 -11.10
CA ASN A 5 3.86 8.50 -9.93
C ASN A 5 3.00 9.16 -8.82
N CYS A 6 2.95 8.56 -7.63
CA CYS A 6 2.15 9.01 -6.47
C CYS A 6 2.63 10.38 -5.89
N SER A 7 3.25 11.27 -6.68
CA SER A 7 3.92 12.52 -6.23
C SER A 7 3.26 13.84 -6.68
N GLY A 8 2.05 13.80 -7.24
CA GLY A 8 1.36 15.01 -7.71
C GLY A 8 0.38 15.63 -6.72
N VAL A 9 0.83 16.31 -5.66
CA VAL A 9 0.00 17.32 -4.96
C VAL A 9 0.86 18.52 -4.54
N GLY A 10 0.53 19.69 -5.11
CA GLY A 10 1.30 20.93 -5.02
C GLY A 10 1.31 21.59 -3.64
N ARG A 11 2.44 22.24 -3.32
CA ARG A 11 2.57 23.14 -2.17
C ARG A 11 1.93 24.49 -2.49
N ALA A 12 0.81 24.81 -1.87
CA ALA A 12 0.37 26.18 -1.65
C ALA A 12 0.87 26.64 -0.26
N GLY A 13 1.48 27.82 -0.21
CA GLY A 13 2.17 28.33 0.97
C GLY A 13 1.25 29.00 1.99
N GLU A 14 1.69 29.04 3.24
CA GLU A 14 1.05 29.82 4.30
C GLU A 14 2.07 30.71 5.03
N ARG A 15 1.69 31.99 5.12
CA ARG A 15 2.24 33.01 6.03
C ARG A 15 1.54 32.86 7.37
N GLY A 16 2.25 33.21 8.45
CA GLY A 16 1.87 32.89 9.83
C GLY A 16 0.97 33.88 10.59
N THR A 17 1.22 33.89 11.90
CA THR A 17 0.54 34.55 13.05
C THR A 17 -0.63 33.73 13.62
N GLY A 18 -0.89 33.58 14.93
CA GLY A 18 -0.29 34.04 16.18
C GLY A 18 -1.33 33.98 17.33
N TYR A 19 -0.91 33.47 18.51
CA TYR A 19 -1.41 33.70 19.88
C TYR A 19 -2.80 33.25 20.44
N GLY A 20 -2.74 32.71 21.67
CA GLY A 20 -3.73 32.74 22.78
C GLY A 20 -4.55 31.44 22.96
N GLY A 21 -4.73 30.78 24.12
CA GLY A 21 -4.44 31.08 25.53
C GLY A 21 -5.67 30.87 26.43
N GLY A 22 -5.79 29.70 27.08
CA GLY A 22 -6.35 29.55 28.44
C GLY A 22 -7.84 29.24 28.69
N GLY A 23 -8.09 28.06 29.31
CA GLY A 23 -8.83 27.93 30.59
C GLY A 23 -10.36 27.69 30.60
N GLY A 24 -10.82 26.65 31.31
CA GLY A 24 -12.20 26.58 31.84
C GLY A 24 -12.74 25.16 32.11
N GLU A 25 -12.95 24.85 33.40
CA GLU A 25 -13.37 23.57 33.99
C GLU A 25 -14.91 23.35 34.10
N LEU A 26 -15.26 22.06 34.22
CA LEU A 26 -16.30 21.40 35.06
C LEU A 26 -17.81 21.61 34.85
N GLY A 27 -18.51 20.46 34.73
CA GLY A 27 -19.94 20.32 35.04
C GLY A 27 -20.46 18.89 34.83
N SER A 28 -20.62 18.13 35.93
CA SER A 28 -21.13 16.74 35.97
C SER A 28 -22.66 16.67 36.05
N VAL A 29 -23.29 15.63 35.50
CA VAL A 29 -24.58 15.09 35.99
C VAL A 29 -24.59 13.56 35.91
N GLN A 30 -24.97 12.91 37.02
CA GLN A 30 -25.11 11.46 37.19
C GLN A 30 -26.49 10.94 36.76
N SER A 31 -26.55 9.66 36.34
CA SER A 31 -27.73 8.81 36.45
C SER A 31 -27.33 7.32 36.55
N LYS A 32 -27.92 6.60 37.52
CA LYS A 32 -27.73 5.18 37.86
C LYS A 32 -28.82 4.32 37.21
N VAL A 33 -28.48 3.14 36.67
CA VAL A 33 -29.36 1.96 36.62
C VAL A 33 -28.56 0.68 36.92
N LEU A 34 -29.18 -0.24 37.65
CA LEU A 34 -28.62 -1.44 38.28
C LEU A 34 -28.48 -2.66 37.34
N ALA A 35 -27.35 -3.35 37.51
CA ALA A 35 -27.06 -4.80 37.48
C ALA A 35 -27.84 -5.76 36.55
N GLY A 36 -27.08 -6.40 35.64
CA GLY A 36 -27.32 -7.73 35.08
C GLY A 36 -25.99 -8.39 34.69
N ARG A 37 -25.64 -9.53 35.30
CA ARG A 37 -24.38 -10.27 35.10
C ARG A 37 -24.56 -11.35 34.02
N ARG A 38 -23.58 -11.45 33.10
CA ARG A 38 -22.90 -12.64 32.51
C ARG A 38 -22.89 -12.79 30.98
N LEU A 39 -21.64 -12.73 30.48
CA LEU A 39 -20.95 -13.62 29.54
C LEU A 39 -21.02 -13.36 28.02
N PHE A 40 -19.81 -13.40 27.45
CA PHE A 40 -19.38 -13.55 26.05
C PHE A 40 -19.24 -12.31 25.17
N GLY A 41 -18.02 -12.17 24.61
CA GLY A 41 -17.74 -11.47 23.37
C GLY A 41 -16.83 -10.25 23.53
N GLU A 42 -15.52 -10.48 23.53
CA GLU A 42 -14.55 -9.47 23.13
C GLU A 42 -14.95 -8.92 21.76
N TRP A 43 -15.10 -7.60 21.68
CA TRP A 43 -15.37 -6.89 20.44
C TRP A 43 -14.06 -6.79 19.66
N GLU A 44 -13.84 -7.72 18.73
CA GLU A 44 -12.90 -7.47 17.63
C GLU A 44 -13.49 -6.36 16.74
N GLU A 45 -12.85 -5.19 16.77
CA GLU A 45 -13.08 -4.08 15.84
C GLU A 45 -12.78 -4.54 14.40
N LYS A 46 -13.78 -5.15 13.76
CA LYS A 46 -13.80 -5.35 12.32
C LYS A 46 -14.04 -4.00 11.65
N ILE A 47 -13.02 -3.52 10.95
CA ILE A 47 -13.05 -2.26 10.18
C ILE A 47 -14.18 -2.32 9.15
N ASN A 48 -15.09 -1.34 9.23
CA ASN A 48 -16.36 -1.30 8.50
C ASN A 48 -16.24 -0.51 7.18
N ALA A 49 -16.83 -1.13 6.14
CA ALA A 49 -17.67 -0.57 5.09
C ALA A 49 -17.37 0.83 4.49
N ILE A 50 -17.39 0.89 3.15
CA ILE A 50 -17.71 2.12 2.41
C ILE A 50 -19.06 2.61 2.93
N GLU A 51 -19.14 3.85 3.40
CA GLU A 51 -20.39 4.45 3.87
C GLU A 51 -21.02 5.26 2.74
N LEU A 52 -22.30 5.00 2.47
CA LEU A 52 -23.07 5.85 1.57
C LEU A 52 -23.50 7.09 2.36
N ILE A 53 -23.26 8.26 1.80
CA ILE A 53 -23.78 9.53 2.29
C ILE A 53 -24.97 9.91 1.41
N SER A 54 -26.15 10.14 1.99
CA SER A 54 -27.20 10.92 1.30
C SER A 54 -27.39 12.27 1.99
N GLN A 55 -27.57 13.32 1.20
CA GLN A 55 -27.83 14.67 1.68
C GLN A 55 -29.08 15.20 0.97
N THR A 56 -30.04 15.72 1.75
CA THR A 56 -31.17 16.47 1.21
C THR A 56 -30.89 17.94 1.48
N MET A 57 -30.75 18.77 0.44
CA MET A 57 -30.43 20.19 0.60
C MET A 57 -31.69 20.96 1.04
N PRO A 58 -31.71 21.62 2.22
CA PRO A 58 -32.74 22.57 2.59
C PRO A 58 -32.37 23.94 1.99
N ASP A 59 -32.95 24.27 0.84
CA ASP A 59 -32.76 25.55 0.12
C ASP A 59 -31.29 26.00 -0.09
N LYS A 60 -31.10 27.12 -0.82
CA LYS A 60 -29.85 27.38 -1.58
C LYS A 60 -28.61 27.78 -0.77
N ASP A 61 -28.68 27.91 0.56
CA ASP A 61 -27.65 28.63 1.33
C ASP A 61 -27.18 27.94 2.63
N GLU A 62 -27.46 26.64 2.85
CA GLU A 62 -26.95 25.93 4.04
C GLU A 62 -25.70 25.07 3.73
N GLU A 63 -24.53 25.61 4.08
CA GLU A 63 -23.23 24.88 4.10
C GLU A 63 -23.23 23.66 5.05
N ASN A 64 -24.28 23.46 5.86
CA ASN A 64 -24.33 22.51 6.97
C ASN A 64 -25.49 21.50 6.92
N ALA A 65 -26.03 21.18 5.73
CA ALA A 65 -27.16 20.24 5.65
C ALA A 65 -26.78 18.84 6.19
N PRO A 66 -27.60 18.25 7.10
CA PRO A 66 -27.27 17.00 7.79
C PRO A 66 -27.19 15.83 6.81
N CYS A 67 -26.15 15.03 6.98
CA CYS A 67 -25.88 13.86 6.16
C CYS A 67 -26.47 12.61 6.80
N GLN A 68 -27.18 11.78 6.03
CA GLN A 68 -27.52 10.43 6.47
C GLN A 68 -26.41 9.48 6.03
N LEU A 69 -25.71 8.94 7.03
CA LEU A 69 -24.74 7.86 6.83
C LEU A 69 -25.47 6.52 6.84
N TYR A 70 -25.31 5.75 5.77
CA TYR A 70 -25.73 4.36 5.74
C TYR A 70 -24.47 3.49 5.85
N ARG A 71 -24.36 2.74 6.95
CA ARG A 71 -23.41 1.62 7.07
C ARG A 71 -23.84 0.51 6.11
N PHE A 72 -22.91 -0.04 5.32
CA PHE A 72 -23.27 -0.88 4.17
C PHE A 72 -22.76 -2.33 4.17
N GLY A 73 -23.59 -3.18 3.54
CA GLY A 73 -23.25 -4.43 2.82
C GLY A 73 -23.08 -4.21 1.30
N ASN A 74 -23.35 -5.21 0.45
CA ASN A 74 -23.05 -5.22 -1.01
C ASN A 74 -23.87 -4.21 -1.85
N ILE A 75 -23.36 -2.98 -2.08
CA ILE A 75 -23.91 -2.05 -3.08
C ILE A 75 -23.39 -2.42 -4.47
N THR A 76 -24.26 -2.71 -5.43
CA THR A 76 -23.81 -3.02 -6.81
C THR A 76 -23.89 -1.83 -7.76
N ALA A 77 -24.85 -0.91 -7.58
CA ALA A 77 -24.99 0.28 -8.41
C ALA A 77 -25.75 1.42 -7.70
N ILE A 78 -25.41 2.67 -8.04
CA ILE A 78 -26.13 3.88 -7.62
C ILE A 78 -26.36 4.80 -8.81
N LYS A 79 -27.60 5.28 -8.93
CA LYS A 79 -28.02 6.14 -10.03
C LYS A 79 -28.01 7.61 -9.64
N LYS A 80 -27.49 8.47 -10.52
CA LYS A 80 -27.61 9.93 -10.38
C LYS A 80 -29.09 10.31 -10.31
N LEU A 81 -29.48 11.07 -9.29
CA LEU A 81 -30.83 11.60 -9.18
C LEU A 81 -31.06 12.70 -10.23
N ASP A 82 -32.32 12.90 -10.60
CA ASP A 82 -32.73 14.00 -11.49
C ASP A 82 -32.23 15.35 -10.95
N GLU A 83 -31.76 16.24 -11.84
CA GLU A 83 -31.22 17.55 -11.46
C GLU A 83 -32.24 18.42 -10.71
N GLY A 84 -33.54 18.19 -10.91
CA GLY A 84 -34.62 18.85 -10.19
C GLY A 84 -34.90 18.30 -8.78
N SER A 85 -34.29 17.18 -8.39
CA SER A 85 -34.61 16.47 -7.14
C SER A 85 -34.13 17.15 -5.86
N ARG A 86 -33.18 18.11 -5.96
CA ARG A 86 -32.52 18.78 -4.81
C ARG A 86 -31.88 17.82 -3.79
N LYS A 87 -31.60 16.58 -4.19
CA LYS A 87 -30.95 15.56 -3.36
C LYS A 87 -29.57 15.24 -3.93
N ARG A 88 -28.56 15.14 -3.06
CA ARG A 88 -27.20 14.71 -3.38
C ARG A 88 -26.94 13.35 -2.74
N VAL A 89 -26.23 12.49 -3.45
CA VAL A 89 -25.72 11.21 -2.91
C VAL A 89 -24.22 11.20 -3.15
N GLY A 90 -23.46 10.94 -2.09
CA GLY A 90 -22.00 10.86 -2.10
C GLY A 90 -21.54 9.59 -1.38
N PHE A 91 -20.24 9.31 -1.44
CA PHE A 91 -19.64 8.17 -0.77
C PHE A 91 -18.59 8.67 0.20
N LYS A 92 -18.68 8.26 1.45
CA LYS A 92 -17.57 8.37 2.40
C LYS A 92 -16.84 7.05 2.39
N VAL A 93 -15.59 7.09 1.97
CA VAL A 93 -14.73 5.93 2.14
C VAL A 93 -14.02 6.10 3.48
N ASN A 94 -14.45 5.38 4.50
CA ASN A 94 -13.69 5.25 5.75
C ASN A 94 -12.54 4.28 5.52
N VAL A 95 -11.50 4.74 4.81
CA VAL A 95 -10.25 3.99 4.77
C VAL A 95 -9.50 4.33 6.05
N HIS A 96 -9.36 3.38 6.96
CA HIS A 96 -8.23 3.42 7.90
C HIS A 96 -6.96 3.19 7.09
N ILE A 97 -6.43 4.26 6.50
CA ILE A 97 -5.12 4.25 5.89
C ILE A 97 -4.14 4.16 7.06
N TYR A 98 -3.64 2.96 7.35
CA TYR A 98 -2.45 2.81 8.16
C TYR A 98 -1.27 3.36 7.34
N ALA A 99 -1.07 4.68 7.39
CA ALA A 99 0.14 5.29 6.87
C ALA A 99 1.30 4.78 7.73
N THR A 100 2.21 4.02 7.12
CA THR A 100 3.38 3.49 7.80
C THR A 100 4.29 4.65 8.19
N SER A 101 4.60 4.72 9.48
CA SER A 101 5.40 5.78 10.07
C SER A 101 6.79 5.82 9.43
N THR A 102 7.09 6.85 8.66
CA THR A 102 8.48 7.23 8.43
C THR A 102 9.01 7.95 9.68
N PRO A 103 10.28 7.78 10.07
CA PRO A 103 10.79 8.30 11.34
C PRO A 103 11.03 9.83 11.37
N PHE A 104 10.63 10.59 10.35
CA PHE A 104 11.00 12.03 10.27
C PHE A 104 9.88 13.04 9.99
N PHE A 105 8.65 12.64 9.65
CA PHE A 105 7.49 13.55 9.69
C PHE A 105 6.21 12.73 9.93
N THR A 106 5.69 12.76 11.16
CA THR A 106 4.34 12.29 11.49
C THR A 106 3.32 13.31 10.99
N TYR A 107 2.98 13.23 9.71
CA TYR A 107 1.68 13.72 9.24
C TYR A 107 0.77 12.50 9.10
N GLN A 108 0.29 11.98 10.24
CA GLN A 108 -0.93 11.18 10.22
C GLN A 108 -2.03 12.11 9.73
N ARG A 109 -2.30 12.13 8.43
CA ARG A 109 -3.56 12.67 7.94
C ARG A 109 -4.63 11.64 8.31
N LYS A 110 -4.97 11.58 9.59
CA LYS A 110 -6.32 11.21 9.98
C LYS A 110 -7.16 12.22 9.22
N LEU A 111 -7.80 11.81 8.13
CA LEU A 111 -8.88 12.60 7.56
C LEU A 111 -9.98 12.55 8.62
N GLU A 112 -9.81 13.33 9.68
CA GLU A 112 -10.91 13.76 10.54
C GLU A 112 -11.72 14.74 9.69
N GLN A 113 -12.36 14.24 8.64
CA GLN A 113 -13.61 14.87 8.27
C GLN A 113 -14.55 14.58 9.45
N PRO A 114 -15.06 15.61 10.13
CA PRO A 114 -16.03 15.41 11.20
C PRO A 114 -17.10 14.45 10.69
N GLU A 115 -17.47 13.48 11.54
CA GLU A 115 -18.26 12.31 11.13
C GLU A 115 -19.54 12.70 10.38
N ASP A 116 -20.04 13.92 10.60
CA ASP A 116 -21.36 14.39 10.17
C ASP A 116 -21.36 15.43 9.03
N MET A 117 -20.21 15.81 8.43
CA MET A 117 -20.19 16.83 7.35
C MET A 117 -19.87 16.26 5.96
N CYS A 118 -20.74 16.52 5.00
CA CYS A 118 -20.59 16.12 3.60
C CYS A 118 -19.59 17.05 2.90
N PRO A 119 -18.63 16.54 2.10
CA PRO A 119 -17.79 17.39 1.26
C PRO A 119 -18.65 18.12 0.22
N PHE A 120 -18.60 19.45 0.23
CA PHE A 120 -19.38 20.36 -0.62
C PHE A 120 -18.81 20.50 -2.05
N SER A 121 -18.30 19.40 -2.61
CA SER A 121 -17.74 19.36 -3.97
C SER A 121 -18.85 19.05 -4.98
N ASP A 122 -18.92 19.82 -6.07
CA ASP A 122 -19.90 19.61 -7.15
C ASP A 122 -19.50 18.50 -8.14
N ASP A 123 -18.30 17.91 -8.02
CA ASP A 123 -17.84 16.85 -8.91
C ASP A 123 -18.21 15.43 -8.42
N PRO A 124 -18.76 14.55 -9.30
CA PRO A 124 -19.06 13.16 -9.01
C PRO A 124 -17.82 12.39 -8.52
N PRO A 125 -18.04 11.37 -7.65
CA PRO A 125 -17.31 11.19 -6.42
C PRO A 125 -15.80 11.09 -6.68
N MET A 126 -15.04 11.83 -5.88
CA MET A 126 -13.58 11.81 -5.83
C MET A 126 -12.88 12.64 -6.91
N PHE A 127 -13.15 13.95 -6.92
CA PHE A 127 -12.27 14.96 -7.55
C PHE A 127 -12.11 14.83 -9.08
N GLY A 128 -13.16 14.40 -9.79
CA GLY A 128 -13.21 14.44 -11.26
C GLY A 128 -12.75 13.17 -12.00
N ASP A 129 -12.40 12.10 -11.29
CA ASP A 129 -12.03 10.83 -11.91
C ASP A 129 -13.27 9.96 -12.26
N ALA A 130 -13.36 9.50 -13.51
CA ALA A 130 -14.47 8.64 -13.97
C ALA A 130 -14.38 7.18 -13.48
N SER A 131 -13.28 6.82 -12.83
CA SER A 131 -13.04 5.51 -12.23
C SER A 131 -12.07 5.61 -11.06
N PHE A 132 -12.33 4.86 -9.99
CA PHE A 132 -11.51 4.85 -8.77
C PHE A 132 -11.41 3.44 -8.20
N SER A 133 -10.25 3.08 -7.65
CA SER A 133 -10.02 1.79 -6.99
C SER A 133 -9.53 2.00 -5.56
N LEU A 134 -10.06 1.21 -4.63
CA LEU A 134 -9.61 1.19 -3.24
C LEU A 134 -9.71 -0.22 -2.67
N GLY A 135 -9.00 -0.46 -1.58
CA GLY A 135 -9.14 -1.70 -0.84
C GLY A 135 -8.28 -1.74 0.41
N TYR A 136 -8.42 -2.84 1.14
CA TYR A 136 -7.73 -3.09 2.40
C TYR A 136 -7.34 -4.55 2.51
N ILE A 137 -6.39 -4.86 3.39
CA ILE A 137 -6.00 -6.23 3.71
C ILE A 137 -6.64 -6.63 5.03
N SER A 138 -7.30 -7.79 5.05
CA SER A 138 -7.72 -8.49 6.27
C SER A 138 -7.42 -9.98 6.09
N ASP A 139 -6.86 -10.63 7.11
CA ASP A 139 -6.55 -12.06 7.09
C ASP A 139 -5.83 -12.53 5.81
N GLN A 140 -4.77 -11.82 5.41
CA GLN A 140 -3.98 -12.08 4.18
C GLN A 140 -4.81 -12.06 2.87
N THR A 141 -5.99 -11.46 2.91
CA THR A 141 -6.88 -11.28 1.77
C THR A 141 -7.03 -9.79 1.51
N TYR A 142 -6.79 -9.38 0.27
CA TYR A 142 -7.12 -8.04 -0.17
C TYR A 142 -8.60 -8.00 -0.55
N TYR A 143 -9.33 -7.04 -0.01
CA TYR A 143 -10.71 -6.74 -0.36
C TYR A 143 -10.70 -5.42 -1.11
N GLY A 144 -11.03 -5.47 -2.40
CA GLY A 144 -11.01 -4.33 -3.29
C GLY A 144 -12.39 -3.98 -3.82
N VAL A 145 -12.55 -2.73 -4.23
CA VAL A 145 -13.65 -2.28 -5.07
C VAL A 145 -13.12 -1.43 -6.21
N ASN A 146 -13.66 -1.66 -7.41
CA ASN A 146 -13.55 -0.75 -8.52
C ASN A 146 -14.87 0.00 -8.65
N ILE A 147 -14.79 1.32 -8.63
CA ILE A 147 -15.91 2.23 -8.77
C ILE A 147 -15.78 2.89 -10.14
N SER A 148 -16.81 2.84 -10.97
CA SER A 148 -16.78 3.43 -12.32
C SER A 148 -18.11 4.04 -12.70
N MET A 149 -18.09 5.05 -13.58
CA MET A 149 -19.31 5.68 -14.08
C MET A 149 -19.70 5.09 -15.45
N TYR A 150 -20.95 4.66 -15.59
CA TYR A 150 -21.52 4.19 -16.85
C TYR A 150 -22.96 4.69 -17.00
N LYS A 151 -23.23 5.50 -18.04
CA LYS A 151 -24.57 6.06 -18.33
C LYS A 151 -25.25 6.69 -17.10
N ASP A 152 -24.52 7.56 -16.40
CA ASP A 152 -24.98 8.25 -15.19
C ASP A 152 -25.26 7.33 -13.98
N GLU A 153 -24.75 6.09 -14.02
CA GLU A 153 -24.81 5.14 -12.92
C GLU A 153 -23.38 4.82 -12.44
N TRP A 154 -23.18 4.91 -11.13
CA TRP A 154 -21.97 4.45 -10.46
C TRP A 154 -22.05 2.96 -10.24
N ILE A 155 -21.13 2.22 -10.85
CA ILE A 155 -21.02 0.77 -10.77
C ILE A 155 -19.92 0.42 -9.77
N PHE A 156 -20.25 -0.49 -8.86
CA PHE A 156 -19.34 -1.01 -7.84
C PHE A 156 -19.02 -2.46 -8.16
N GLN A 157 -17.76 -2.76 -8.38
CA GLN A 157 -17.27 -4.12 -8.63
C GLN A 157 -16.35 -4.52 -7.50
N TYR A 158 -16.88 -5.34 -6.59
CA TYR A 158 -16.09 -5.90 -5.50
C TYR A 158 -15.30 -7.11 -5.97
N PHE A 159 -14.10 -7.23 -5.44
CA PHE A 159 -13.26 -8.38 -5.70
C PHE A 159 -12.43 -8.68 -4.46
N THR A 160 -11.99 -9.93 -4.40
CA THR A 160 -10.98 -10.33 -3.42
C THR A 160 -9.73 -10.77 -4.14
N SER A 161 -8.57 -10.51 -3.54
CA SER A 161 -7.30 -10.94 -4.10
C SER A 161 -6.43 -11.59 -3.04
N LYS A 162 -5.75 -12.67 -3.42
CA LYS A 162 -4.87 -13.45 -2.54
C LYS A 162 -3.55 -13.76 -3.22
N CYS A 163 -2.52 -13.93 -2.40
CA CYS A 163 -1.24 -14.45 -2.86
C CYS A 163 -1.19 -15.98 -2.82
N SER A 164 -0.31 -16.56 -3.64
CA SER A 164 0.07 -17.97 -3.48
C SER A 164 0.67 -18.19 -2.10
N ARG A 165 0.61 -19.44 -1.58
CA ARG A 165 1.08 -19.80 -0.22
C ARG A 165 2.53 -19.40 0.10
N THR A 166 3.38 -19.24 -0.91
CA THR A 166 4.80 -18.88 -0.74
C THR A 166 5.06 -17.38 -0.83
N SER A 167 4.05 -16.57 -1.16
CA SER A 167 4.17 -15.12 -1.33
C SER A 167 3.39 -14.38 -0.25
N THR A 168 3.85 -13.17 0.08
CA THR A 168 3.22 -12.29 1.07
C THR A 168 2.51 -11.14 0.37
N LEU A 169 1.31 -10.81 0.85
CA LEU A 169 0.46 -9.76 0.31
C LEU A 169 0.82 -8.38 0.89
N PHE A 170 1.00 -7.40 0.03
CA PHE A 170 1.21 -5.98 0.38
C PHE A 170 0.30 -5.07 -0.44
N VAL A 171 0.11 -3.82 0.00
CA VAL A 171 -0.55 -2.76 -0.78
C VAL A 171 0.47 -1.67 -1.08
N ARG A 172 0.61 -1.33 -2.36
CA ARG A 172 1.45 -0.22 -2.85
C ARG A 172 0.55 0.84 -3.47
N CYS A 173 0.49 2.02 -2.87
CA CYS A 173 -0.55 3.02 -3.09
C CYS A 173 -1.97 2.40 -2.96
N GLN A 174 -2.58 1.96 -4.06
CA GLN A 174 -3.93 1.33 -4.11
C GLN A 174 -3.93 -0.04 -4.80
N VAL A 175 -2.75 -0.58 -5.12
CA VAL A 175 -2.60 -1.84 -5.83
C VAL A 175 -2.09 -2.90 -4.88
N ALA A 176 -2.81 -4.01 -4.78
CA ALA A 176 -2.37 -5.20 -4.07
C ALA A 176 -1.27 -5.93 -4.88
N VAL A 177 -0.19 -6.31 -4.21
CA VAL A 177 0.94 -7.02 -4.81
C VAL A 177 1.34 -8.21 -3.96
N CYS A 178 1.90 -9.23 -4.61
CA CYS A 178 2.45 -10.40 -3.96
C CYS A 178 3.97 -10.40 -4.10
N LEU A 179 4.67 -10.53 -2.98
CA LEU A 179 6.13 -10.57 -2.93
C LEU A 179 6.61 -11.93 -2.44
N GLU A 180 7.70 -12.43 -3.00
CA GLU A 180 8.32 -13.70 -2.61
C GLU A 180 9.85 -13.58 -2.72
N LEU A 181 10.58 -14.06 -1.73
CA LEU A 181 12.02 -14.25 -1.86
C LEU A 181 12.29 -15.65 -2.45
N ARG A 182 12.90 -15.71 -3.64
CA ARG A 182 13.25 -16.98 -4.30
C ARG A 182 14.74 -17.24 -4.24
N TRP A 183 15.09 -18.49 -4.05
CA TRP A 183 16.46 -18.96 -3.82
C TRP A 183 17.02 -19.73 -5.02
N PHE A 184 18.34 -19.65 -5.23
CA PHE A 184 19.06 -20.57 -6.11
C PHE A 184 19.31 -21.89 -5.38
N THR A 185 18.44 -22.87 -5.63
CA THR A 185 18.41 -24.15 -4.87
C THR A 185 19.29 -25.25 -5.48
N LYS A 186 20.07 -24.94 -6.51
CA LYS A 186 20.99 -25.87 -7.18
C LYS A 186 22.38 -25.25 -7.31
N PRO A 187 23.45 -26.07 -7.38
CA PRO A 187 24.79 -25.58 -7.68
C PRO A 187 24.84 -24.85 -9.04
N PRO A 188 25.56 -23.71 -9.15
CA PRO A 188 26.09 -22.93 -8.04
C PRO A 188 24.93 -22.25 -7.28
N TYR A 189 24.84 -22.41 -5.95
CA TYR A 189 23.76 -21.85 -5.10
C TYR A 189 23.80 -20.32 -5.00
N MET A 190 24.48 -19.66 -5.94
CA MET A 190 24.64 -18.24 -6.10
C MET A 190 24.74 -17.91 -7.58
N ASN A 191 24.22 -16.75 -7.98
CA ASN A 191 24.24 -16.35 -9.38
C ASN A 191 24.06 -14.84 -9.57
N ASN A 192 24.26 -14.37 -10.79
CA ASN A 192 24.16 -12.97 -11.16
C ASN A 192 22.71 -12.45 -11.25
N GLN A 193 22.58 -11.13 -11.40
CA GLN A 193 21.27 -10.46 -11.39
C GLN A 193 20.37 -10.92 -12.54
N ALA A 194 20.93 -11.17 -13.72
CA ALA A 194 20.15 -11.66 -14.86
C ALA A 194 19.52 -13.02 -14.56
N ASN A 195 20.26 -13.92 -13.90
CA ASN A 195 19.73 -15.21 -13.47
C ASN A 195 18.70 -15.08 -12.33
N ALA A 196 18.84 -14.09 -11.45
CA ALA A 196 17.82 -13.79 -10.45
C ALA A 196 16.54 -13.23 -11.08
N SER A 197 16.66 -12.36 -12.09
CA SER A 197 15.54 -11.89 -12.91
C SER A 197 14.79 -13.04 -13.56
N MET A 198 15.51 -14.00 -14.15
CA MET A 198 14.89 -15.20 -14.72
C MET A 198 14.21 -16.05 -13.65
N LEU A 199 14.87 -16.31 -12.50
CA LEU A 199 14.27 -17.02 -11.36
C LEU A 199 12.96 -16.37 -10.89
N CYS A 200 12.91 -15.04 -10.88
CA CYS A 200 11.71 -14.27 -10.52
C CYS A 200 10.64 -14.19 -11.62
N LYS A 201 10.92 -14.68 -12.83
CA LYS A 201 9.96 -14.81 -13.94
C LYS A 201 9.47 -16.25 -14.13
N GLU A 202 10.05 -17.21 -13.42
CA GLU A 202 9.57 -18.59 -13.46
C GLU A 202 8.17 -18.73 -12.85
N LYS A 203 7.38 -19.69 -13.35
CA LYS A 203 6.05 -20.04 -12.83
C LYS A 203 5.10 -18.82 -12.81
N ASN A 204 4.68 -18.39 -11.61
CA ASN A 204 3.79 -17.25 -11.39
C ASN A 204 4.55 -15.94 -11.12
N GLY A 205 5.85 -15.88 -11.39
CA GLY A 205 6.66 -14.70 -11.19
C GLY A 205 6.49 -13.65 -12.29
N LEU A 206 6.67 -12.37 -11.95
CA LEU A 206 6.57 -11.23 -12.86
C LEU A 206 7.91 -10.53 -13.10
N GLY A 207 8.92 -10.79 -12.27
CA GLY A 207 10.22 -10.12 -12.33
C GLY A 207 10.78 -9.82 -10.95
N LEU A 208 12.00 -9.27 -10.93
CA LEU A 208 12.58 -8.74 -9.70
C LEU A 208 11.74 -7.56 -9.19
N THR A 209 11.72 -7.41 -7.87
CA THR A 209 11.10 -6.28 -7.18
C THR A 209 12.01 -5.76 -6.07
N GLY A 210 11.66 -4.64 -5.48
CA GLY A 210 12.27 -4.14 -4.25
C GLY A 210 11.20 -3.64 -3.30
N ASN A 211 11.60 -2.99 -2.21
CA ASN A 211 10.66 -2.46 -1.24
C ASN A 211 10.03 -1.15 -1.71
N TYR A 212 8.72 -1.03 -1.54
CA TYR A 212 7.97 0.21 -1.71
C TYR A 212 7.98 1.09 -0.45
N ASN A 213 8.16 0.47 0.74
CA ASN A 213 8.19 1.17 2.02
C ASN A 213 9.07 0.40 3.04
N ALA A 214 9.13 0.88 4.28
CA ALA A 214 9.94 0.27 5.35
C ALA A 214 9.42 -1.10 5.82
N ASP A 215 8.11 -1.36 5.69
CA ASP A 215 7.51 -2.63 6.10
C ASP A 215 7.88 -3.74 5.11
N GLU A 216 7.78 -3.48 3.81
CA GLU A 216 8.27 -4.38 2.78
C GLU A 216 9.77 -4.64 2.95
N TYR A 217 10.56 -3.61 3.27
CA TYR A 217 11.98 -3.77 3.55
C TYR A 217 12.25 -4.72 4.72
N SER A 218 11.55 -4.50 5.84
CA SER A 218 11.66 -5.32 7.04
C SER A 218 11.25 -6.77 6.77
N TRP A 219 10.19 -6.95 5.97
CA TRP A 219 9.77 -8.28 5.51
C TRP A 219 10.86 -8.97 4.68
N MET A 220 11.45 -8.30 3.67
CA MET A 220 12.54 -8.86 2.86
C MET A 220 13.70 -9.35 3.74
N ALA A 221 14.11 -8.55 4.73
CA ALA A 221 15.14 -8.93 5.70
C ALA A 221 14.76 -10.16 6.53
N SER A 222 13.48 -10.28 6.90
CA SER A 222 12.93 -11.41 7.67
C SER A 222 12.76 -12.68 6.83
N GLU A 223 12.67 -12.57 5.51
CA GLU A 223 12.64 -13.71 4.58
C GLU A 223 14.05 -14.22 4.29
N ALA A 224 15.05 -13.35 4.28
CA ALA A 224 16.43 -13.68 3.92
C ALA A 224 17.27 -14.34 5.03
N THR A 225 16.66 -15.11 5.94
CA THR A 225 17.39 -15.71 7.07
C THR A 225 18.13 -17.00 6.70
N PRO A 226 19.23 -17.35 7.40
CA PRO A 226 19.91 -18.64 7.31
C PRO A 226 18.97 -19.84 7.36
N LYS A 227 18.04 -19.83 8.32
CA LYS A 227 17.05 -20.90 8.50
C LYS A 227 16.14 -21.06 7.27
N LYS A 228 15.69 -19.97 6.67
CA LYS A 228 14.83 -20.00 5.48
C LYS A 228 15.61 -20.43 4.22
N ALA A 229 16.86 -19.97 4.07
CA ALA A 229 17.75 -20.43 3.01
C ALA A 229 18.01 -21.95 3.09
N GLN A 230 18.28 -22.48 4.30
CA GLN A 230 18.43 -23.92 4.54
C GLN A 230 17.15 -24.69 4.22
N ALA A 231 15.99 -24.19 4.67
CA ALA A 231 14.70 -24.80 4.37
C ALA A 231 14.38 -24.82 2.87
N ALA A 232 14.93 -23.88 2.10
CA ALA A 232 14.84 -23.87 0.64
C ALA A 232 15.83 -24.82 -0.06
N GLY A 233 16.73 -25.48 0.67
CA GLY A 233 17.69 -26.45 0.14
C GLY A 233 19.09 -25.90 -0.12
N ILE A 234 19.43 -24.71 0.39
CA ILE A 234 20.80 -24.19 0.33
C ILE A 234 21.64 -24.87 1.44
N PRO A 235 22.79 -25.49 1.11
CA PRO A 235 23.64 -26.15 2.11
C PRO A 235 24.23 -25.20 3.16
N ASP A 236 24.47 -25.71 4.36
CA ASP A 236 24.99 -24.94 5.50
C ASP A 236 26.31 -24.22 5.21
N TYR A 237 27.23 -24.87 4.49
CA TYR A 237 28.52 -24.27 4.12
C TYR A 237 28.36 -23.07 3.17
N GLU A 238 27.26 -23.00 2.41
CA GLU A 238 26.94 -21.83 1.61
C GLU A 238 26.26 -20.76 2.45
N VAL A 239 25.33 -21.13 3.34
CA VAL A 239 24.65 -20.18 4.22
C VAL A 239 25.64 -19.47 5.16
N GLY A 240 26.66 -20.19 5.65
CA GLY A 240 27.70 -19.64 6.53
C GLY A 240 28.56 -18.55 5.90
N LYS A 241 28.56 -18.42 4.57
CA LYS A 241 29.30 -17.35 3.88
C LYS A 241 28.54 -16.02 3.88
N GLY A 242 27.30 -15.96 4.37
CA GLY A 242 26.41 -14.78 4.38
C GLY A 242 25.27 -14.89 3.36
N ILE A 243 24.27 -14.01 3.41
CA ILE A 243 23.10 -14.07 2.51
C ILE A 243 22.89 -12.72 1.85
N TRP A 244 23.24 -12.65 0.57
CA TRP A 244 22.93 -11.54 -0.30
C TRP A 244 21.88 -11.99 -1.30
N PHE A 245 21.05 -11.07 -1.73
CA PHE A 245 20.02 -11.34 -2.73
C PHE A 245 19.80 -10.10 -3.57
N TRP A 246 19.46 -10.33 -4.83
CA TRP A 246 19.18 -9.27 -5.78
C TRP A 246 17.82 -8.63 -5.48
N VAL A 247 17.78 -7.32 -5.60
CA VAL A 247 16.54 -6.54 -5.67
C VAL A 247 16.46 -5.89 -7.05
N ASP A 248 15.30 -5.33 -7.36
CA ASP A 248 15.10 -4.69 -8.65
C ASP A 248 15.97 -3.44 -8.85
N GLY A 249 16.40 -3.23 -10.08
CA GLY A 249 17.20 -2.08 -10.48
C GLY A 249 18.49 -2.47 -11.18
N LYS A 250 18.61 -2.03 -12.43
CA LYS A 250 19.80 -2.16 -13.27
C LYS A 250 20.15 -0.85 -13.95
N SER A 251 21.37 -0.37 -13.75
CA SER A 251 21.91 0.74 -14.53
C SER A 251 22.23 0.27 -15.94
N VAL A 252 21.67 0.92 -16.95
CA VAL A 252 21.87 0.54 -18.37
C VAL A 252 22.39 1.66 -19.26
N LYS A 253 22.04 2.92 -18.96
CA LYS A 253 22.30 4.07 -19.85
C LYS A 253 23.05 5.21 -19.16
N ARG A 254 22.89 5.36 -17.86
CA ARG A 254 23.43 6.46 -17.06
C ARG A 254 23.84 5.95 -15.70
N LEU A 255 24.95 6.48 -15.19
CA LEU A 255 25.44 6.23 -13.84
C LEU A 255 24.33 6.52 -12.83
N LYS A 256 24.15 5.65 -11.84
CA LYS A 256 23.23 5.84 -10.70
C LYS A 256 21.75 6.01 -11.10
N GLN A 257 21.40 5.66 -12.34
CA GLN A 257 20.01 5.61 -12.81
C GLN A 257 19.65 4.17 -13.15
N PHE A 258 18.67 3.64 -12.43
CA PHE A 258 18.28 2.24 -12.50
C PHE A 258 16.97 2.10 -13.27
N VAL A 259 16.97 1.18 -14.23
CA VAL A 259 15.75 0.69 -14.86
C VAL A 259 15.20 -0.44 -14.00
N MET A 260 13.90 -0.35 -13.73
CA MET A 260 13.16 -1.29 -12.90
C MET A 260 12.38 -2.26 -13.77
N GLU A 261 12.31 -3.52 -13.34
CA GLU A 261 11.42 -4.53 -13.90
C GLU A 261 10.01 -4.41 -13.32
N ASP A 262 9.89 -3.98 -12.07
CA ASP A 262 8.63 -3.79 -11.37
C ASP A 262 8.31 -2.30 -11.20
N ASP A 263 7.26 -1.87 -11.89
CA ASP A 263 6.79 -0.49 -11.91
C ASP A 263 6.03 -0.06 -10.64
N THR A 264 5.70 -0.99 -9.74
CA THR A 264 4.84 -0.69 -8.58
C THR A 264 5.58 -0.24 -7.33
N HIS A 265 6.89 -0.44 -7.21
CA HIS A 265 7.65 -0.03 -6.02
C HIS A 265 8.18 1.41 -6.06
N GLY A 266 7.88 2.16 -7.12
CA GLY A 266 8.21 3.60 -7.18
C GLY A 266 9.70 3.87 -7.42
N GLY A 267 10.41 2.92 -8.02
CA GLY A 267 11.83 3.06 -8.35
C GLY A 267 12.71 2.95 -7.11
N THR A 268 13.74 3.79 -7.02
CA THR A 268 14.69 3.75 -5.90
C THR A 268 14.29 4.65 -4.72
N SER A 269 13.10 5.25 -4.77
CA SER A 269 12.70 6.31 -3.83
C SER A 269 12.58 5.82 -2.38
N ALA A 270 12.22 4.54 -2.20
CA ALA A 270 12.08 3.91 -0.90
C ALA A 270 13.31 3.09 -0.47
N TYR A 271 14.36 3.02 -1.29
CA TYR A 271 15.54 2.21 -0.97
C TYR A 271 16.36 2.91 0.11
N PRO A 272 16.63 2.26 1.26
CA PRO A 272 17.51 2.82 2.26
C PRO A 272 18.94 2.70 1.76
N TRP A 273 19.47 3.74 1.12
CA TRP A 273 20.85 3.70 0.64
C TRP A 273 21.85 3.73 1.80
N TRP A 274 22.94 2.98 1.66
CA TRP A 274 24.10 3.20 2.53
C TRP A 274 24.70 4.59 2.28
N THR A 275 25.48 5.09 3.24
CA THR A 275 26.08 6.43 3.11
C THR A 275 26.94 6.49 1.85
N ASN A 276 26.72 7.53 1.03
CA ASN A 276 27.34 7.75 -0.29
C ASN A 276 26.96 6.76 -1.41
N GLN A 277 25.96 5.90 -1.20
CA GLN A 277 25.42 5.03 -2.24
C GLN A 277 24.29 5.69 -3.04
N PRO A 278 24.03 5.22 -4.28
CA PRO A 278 24.84 4.27 -5.06
C PRO A 278 26.21 4.87 -5.45
N ASP A 279 27.27 4.07 -5.38
CA ASP A 279 28.68 4.43 -5.63
C ASP A 279 28.98 4.26 -7.11
N GLY A 280 28.37 3.24 -7.74
CA GLY A 280 28.57 2.78 -9.12
C GLY A 280 29.22 3.80 -10.03
N ALA A 281 30.50 3.55 -10.33
CA ALA A 281 31.31 4.36 -11.23
C ALA A 281 31.03 4.10 -12.71
N ASP A 282 30.24 3.07 -13.03
CA ASP A 282 29.89 2.67 -14.40
C ASP A 282 28.40 2.32 -14.55
N VAL A 283 27.96 2.18 -15.79
CA VAL A 283 26.71 1.48 -16.12
C VAL A 283 26.87 -0.02 -15.86
N LEU A 284 25.77 -0.78 -15.92
CA LEU A 284 25.74 -2.22 -15.60
C LEU A 284 25.96 -2.54 -14.11
N PHE A 285 25.62 -1.61 -13.23
CA PHE A 285 25.46 -1.87 -11.80
C PHE A 285 24.02 -2.30 -11.50
N CYS A 286 23.87 -3.24 -10.57
CA CYS A 286 22.62 -3.84 -10.15
C CYS A 286 22.49 -3.76 -8.64
N LEU A 287 21.26 -3.79 -8.15
CA LEU A 287 20.95 -3.53 -6.76
C LEU A 287 20.78 -4.82 -5.96
N TYR A 288 21.31 -4.83 -4.74
CA TYR A 288 21.24 -5.98 -3.85
C TYR A 288 21.03 -5.57 -2.40
N MET A 289 20.67 -6.55 -1.59
CA MET A 289 20.55 -6.44 -0.15
C MET A 289 21.32 -7.56 0.54
N LEU A 290 21.99 -7.25 1.64
CA LEU A 290 22.59 -8.24 2.55
C LEU A 290 21.69 -8.44 3.77
N TYR A 291 21.44 -9.70 4.10
CA TYR A 291 20.80 -10.10 5.35
C TYR A 291 21.46 -9.43 6.56
N ARG A 292 20.63 -8.82 7.43
CA ARG A 292 20.99 -8.00 8.62
C ARG A 292 21.58 -6.63 8.33
N GLN A 293 21.75 -6.25 7.07
CA GLN A 293 22.02 -4.86 6.75
C GLN A 293 20.72 -4.09 6.58
N ASN A 294 20.75 -2.82 6.97
CA ASN A 294 19.63 -1.89 6.88
C ASN A 294 19.79 -0.97 5.67
N TYR A 295 20.41 -1.48 4.60
CA TYR A 295 20.59 -0.73 3.38
C TYR A 295 20.53 -1.58 2.10
N ILE A 296 20.25 -0.88 0.99
CA ILE A 296 20.45 -1.33 -0.39
C ILE A 296 21.78 -0.76 -0.89
N ASP A 297 22.47 -1.55 -1.70
CA ASP A 297 23.76 -1.20 -2.28
C ASP A 297 23.81 -1.64 -3.75
N ASP A 298 24.82 -1.20 -4.48
CA ASP A 298 25.01 -1.51 -5.89
C ASP A 298 26.34 -2.22 -6.17
N ILE A 299 26.31 -3.12 -7.14
CA ILE A 299 27.49 -3.85 -7.61
C ILE A 299 27.37 -4.20 -9.08
N TRP A 300 28.45 -4.61 -9.72
CA TRP A 300 28.41 -5.03 -11.12
C TRP A 300 27.42 -6.18 -11.35
N CYS A 301 26.49 -6.02 -12.29
CA CYS A 301 25.40 -6.96 -12.55
C CYS A 301 25.86 -8.37 -12.93
N ALA A 302 27.09 -8.50 -13.44
CA ALA A 302 27.68 -9.78 -13.83
C ALA A 302 28.29 -10.54 -12.64
N ASP A 303 28.39 -9.90 -11.46
CA ASP A 303 28.87 -10.54 -10.25
C ASP A 303 27.97 -11.73 -9.91
N THR A 304 28.58 -12.89 -9.71
CA THR A 304 27.90 -14.14 -9.33
C THR A 304 28.12 -14.48 -7.87
N ASP A 305 29.10 -13.84 -7.24
CA ASP A 305 29.59 -14.25 -5.95
C ASP A 305 28.65 -13.74 -4.88
N ARG A 306 28.18 -14.65 -4.03
CA ARG A 306 27.43 -14.37 -2.79
C ARG A 306 25.93 -14.09 -2.94
N TYR A 307 25.37 -13.93 -4.13
CA TYR A 307 23.94 -13.67 -4.30
C TYR A 307 23.12 -14.95 -4.44
N ARG A 308 22.35 -15.29 -3.41
CA ARG A 308 21.67 -16.58 -3.25
C ARG A 308 20.25 -16.61 -3.80
N GLY A 309 19.77 -15.51 -4.35
CA GLY A 309 18.39 -15.40 -4.81
C GLY A 309 18.01 -13.99 -5.24
N GLY A 310 16.70 -13.76 -5.37
CA GLY A 310 16.12 -12.46 -5.66
C GLY A 310 14.75 -12.27 -5.01
N VAL A 311 14.40 -11.01 -4.74
CA VAL A 311 13.03 -10.65 -4.33
C VAL A 311 12.19 -10.53 -5.59
N CYS A 312 11.09 -11.27 -5.64
CA CYS A 312 10.25 -11.42 -6.82
C CYS A 312 8.87 -10.84 -6.58
N ARG A 313 8.32 -10.16 -7.58
CA ARG A 313 6.88 -9.90 -7.66
C ARG A 313 6.22 -11.13 -8.26
N THR A 314 5.11 -11.58 -7.69
CA THR A 314 4.34 -12.72 -8.20
C THR A 314 2.93 -12.31 -8.57
N GLN A 315 2.28 -13.11 -9.40
CA GLN A 315 0.89 -12.92 -9.80
C GLN A 315 -0.03 -13.00 -8.59
N ILE A 316 -0.95 -12.06 -8.52
CA ILE A 316 -2.04 -12.06 -7.56
C ILE A 316 -3.22 -12.85 -8.14
N ILE A 317 -3.90 -13.63 -7.30
CA ILE A 317 -5.08 -14.39 -7.68
C ILE A 317 -6.30 -13.56 -7.27
N THR A 318 -7.01 -13.02 -8.26
CA THR A 318 -8.23 -12.23 -8.04
C THR A 318 -9.47 -13.08 -8.29
N THR A 319 -10.48 -12.91 -7.45
CA THR A 319 -11.79 -13.55 -7.57
C THR A 319 -12.87 -12.48 -7.45
N ASP A 320 -13.67 -12.35 -8.50
CA ASP A 320 -14.82 -11.46 -8.51
C ASP A 320 -15.88 -12.00 -7.54
N SER A 321 -16.51 -11.09 -6.79
CA SER A 321 -17.51 -11.42 -5.77
C SER A 321 -18.93 -11.17 -6.28
#